data_AF-A0A4Q5QFG2-F1
#
_entry.id   AF-A0A4Q5QFG2-F1
#
_cell.length_a   1.000
_cell.length_b   1.000
_cell.length_c   1.000
_cell.angle_alpha   90.00
_cell.angle_beta   90.00
_cell.angle_gamma   90.00
#
_symmetry.space_group_name_H-M   'P 1'
#
loop_
_entity.id
_entity.type
_entity.pdbx_description
1 polymer ?
#
loop_
_entity_poly.entity_id
_entity_poly.type
_entity_poly.pdbx_seq_one_letter_code
_entity_poly.pdbx_strand_id
1 'polypeptide(L)'
;MFDLLIIGGGPIGLACALEAKKAGLNYLILEKGTLVNSLYNYPLGMTFFSTSEKLEIGGVPFVSNNIKPTRAESLEYYRRV
;
A
#
# COMPACT_ATOMS: atom_id res chain seq x y z
N MET A 1 -2.39 -14.87 -20.18
CA MET A 1 -3.41 -15.33 -19.21
C MET A 1 -2.85 -15.07 -17.81
N PHE A 2 -3.67 -14.56 -16.89
CA PHE A 2 -3.27 -14.30 -15.49
C PHE A 2 -3.73 -15.46 -14.59
N ASP A 3 -2.90 -15.83 -13.63
CA ASP A 3 -3.20 -16.86 -12.61
C ASP A 3 -4.02 -16.27 -11.45
N LEU A 4 -3.82 -14.97 -11.18
CA LEU A 4 -4.43 -14.26 -10.06
C LEU A 4 -4.91 -12.86 -10.49
N LEU A 5 -6.12 -12.51 -10.08
CA LEU A 5 -6.66 -11.16 -10.19
C LEU A 5 -6.88 -10.60 -8.78
N ILE A 6 -6.25 -9.47 -8.46
CA ILE A 6 -6.34 -8.79 -7.18
C ILE A 6 -7.25 -7.56 -7.36
N ILE A 7 -8.38 -7.53 -6.67
CA ILE A 7 -9.32 -6.41 -6.72
C ILE A 7 -9.05 -5.46 -5.56
N GLY A 8 -8.54 -4.27 -5.89
CA GLY A 8 -8.13 -3.22 -4.96
C GLY A 8 -6.62 -3.04 -4.91
N GLY A 9 -6.14 -1.85 -5.27
CA GLY A 9 -4.75 -1.40 -5.16
C GLY A 9 -4.47 -0.66 -3.85
N GLY A 10 -5.15 -1.06 -2.78
CA GLY A 10 -4.87 -0.60 -1.41
C GLY A 10 -3.63 -1.28 -0.80
N PRO A 11 -3.24 -0.92 0.43
CA PRO A 11 -2.08 -1.51 1.11
C PRO A 11 -2.08 -3.05 1.12
N ILE A 12 -3.25 -3.66 1.36
CA ILE A 12 -3.39 -5.11 1.41
C ILE A 12 -3.32 -5.75 0.02
N GLY A 13 -3.87 -5.08 -1.01
CA GLY A 13 -3.76 -5.54 -2.39
C GLY A 13 -2.32 -5.52 -2.89
N LEU A 14 -1.56 -4.47 -2.53
CA LEU A 14 -0.13 -4.38 -2.77
C LEU A 14 0.65 -5.47 -2.03
N ALA A 15 0.35 -5.70 -0.74
CA ALA A 15 0.95 -6.80 0.01
C ALA A 15 0.68 -8.17 -0.63
N CYS A 16 -0.55 -8.41 -1.10
CA CYS A 16 -0.90 -9.64 -1.81
C CYS A 16 -0.13 -9.79 -3.13
N ALA A 17 0.02 -8.71 -3.90
CA ALA A 17 0.78 -8.70 -5.14
C ALA A 17 2.27 -9.01 -4.94
N LEU A 18 2.86 -8.53 -3.83
CA LEU A 18 4.23 -8.85 -3.44
C LEU A 18 4.40 -10.35 -3.16
N GLU A 19 3.46 -10.96 -2.44
CA GLU A 19 3.50 -12.41 -2.19
C GLU A 19 3.22 -13.23 -3.47
N ALA A 20 2.30 -12.79 -4.31
CA ALA A 20 2.04 -13.40 -5.62
C ALA A 20 3.29 -13.38 -6.51
N LYS A 21 4.03 -12.26 -6.50
CA LYS A 21 5.32 -12.14 -7.19
C LYS A 21 6.36 -13.13 -6.66
N LYS A 22 6.48 -13.27 -5.33
CA LYS A 22 7.40 -14.24 -4.71
C LYS A 22 7.04 -15.69 -5.05
N ALA A 23 5.75 -15.98 -5.19
CA ALA A 23 5.25 -17.28 -5.62
C ALA A 23 5.39 -17.55 -7.14
N GLY A 24 5.86 -16.57 -7.92
CA GLY A 24 6.03 -16.71 -9.37
C GLY A 24 4.72 -16.69 -10.16
N LEU A 25 3.63 -16.17 -9.59
CA LEU A 25 2.33 -16.08 -10.25
C LEU A 25 2.29 -14.90 -11.22
N ASN A 26 1.66 -15.08 -12.38
CA ASN A 26 1.31 -13.98 -13.26
C ASN A 26 0.02 -13.33 -12.77
N TYR A 27 0.10 -12.13 -12.20
CA TYR A 27 -1.05 -11.46 -11.59
C TYR A 27 -1.33 -10.09 -12.18
N LEU A 28 -2.56 -9.61 -11.96
CA LEU A 28 -3.00 -8.26 -12.26
C LEU A 28 -3.71 -7.66 -11.05
N ILE A 29 -3.41 -6.40 -10.72
CA ILE A 29 -4.16 -5.62 -9.73
C ILE A 29 -5.10 -4.69 -10.48
N LEU A 30 -6.39 -4.70 -10.11
CA LEU A 30 -7.38 -3.75 -10.60
C LEU A 30 -7.85 -2.84 -9.47
N GLU A 31 -7.63 -1.54 -9.62
CA GLU A 31 -8.06 -0.51 -8.68
C GLU A 31 -9.04 0.44 -9.38
N LYS A 32 -10.09 0.87 -8.68
CA LYS A 32 -11.12 1.74 -9.24
C LYS A 32 -10.65 3.19 -9.43
N GLY A 33 -9.60 3.59 -8.72
CA GLY A 33 -9.04 4.94 -8.74
C GLY A 33 -7.53 4.92 -8.78
N THR A 34 -6.91 5.80 -7.99
CA THR A 34 -5.45 5.83 -7.87
C THR A 34 -4.94 4.71 -6.97
N LEU A 35 -3.63 4.43 -7.03
CA LEU A 35 -2.99 3.61 -6.01
C LEU A 35 -3.37 4.11 -4.61
N VAL A 36 -3.66 3.15 -3.71
CA VAL A 36 -4.13 3.42 -2.35
C VAL A 36 -5.31 4.40 -2.29
N ASN A 37 -6.28 4.27 -3.20
CA ASN A 37 -7.44 5.17 -3.33
C ASN A 37 -8.18 5.45 -2.01
N SER A 38 -8.29 4.46 -1.12
CA SER A 38 -8.90 4.67 0.21
C SER A 38 -8.11 5.67 1.06
N LEU A 39 -6.77 5.57 1.07
CA LEU A 39 -5.91 6.52 1.78
C LEU A 39 -5.94 7.89 1.11
N TYR A 40 -6.03 7.94 -0.21
CA TYR A 40 -6.18 9.19 -0.95
C TYR A 40 -7.45 9.95 -0.51
N ASN A 41 -8.54 9.25 -0.20
CA ASN A 41 -9.78 9.88 0.24
C ASN A 41 -9.88 10.12 1.76
N TYR A 42 -8.83 9.82 2.54
CA TYR A 42 -8.79 10.19 3.95
C TYR A 42 -8.67 11.72 4.16
N PRO A 43 -9.09 12.25 5.33
CA PRO A 43 -8.95 13.66 5.64
C PRO A 43 -7.51 14.15 5.47
N LEU A 44 -7.32 15.36 4.94
CA LEU A 44 -5.98 15.89 4.59
C LEU A 44 -5.04 15.94 5.80
N GLY A 45 -5.54 16.30 6.98
CA GLY A 45 -4.77 16.39 8.23
C GLY A 45 -4.73 15.09 9.05
N MET A 46 -5.11 13.95 8.46
CA MET A 46 -5.14 12.69 9.19
C MET A 46 -3.72 12.18 9.52
N THR A 47 -3.60 11.66 10.75
CA THR A 47 -2.49 10.82 11.21
C THR A 47 -3.01 9.41 11.50
N PHE A 48 -2.23 8.39 11.16
CA PHE A 48 -2.58 7.01 11.46
C PHE A 48 -2.55 6.72 12.96
N PHE A 49 -3.26 5.68 13.39
CA PHE A 49 -3.12 5.15 14.75
C PHE A 49 -1.87 4.25 14.89
N SER A 50 -1.55 3.50 13.84
CA SER A 50 -0.41 2.59 13.76
C SER A 50 0.91 3.33 13.53
N THR A 51 2.01 2.72 13.96
CA THR A 51 3.36 3.21 13.67
C THR A 51 3.76 2.93 12.22
N SER A 52 4.75 3.64 11.69
CA SER A 52 5.24 3.41 10.32
C SER A 52 5.73 1.97 10.12
N GLU A 53 6.44 1.42 11.12
CA GLU A 53 6.90 0.02 11.17
C GLU A 53 5.75 -1.00 11.01
N LYS A 54 4.56 -0.69 11.55
CA LYS A 54 3.38 -1.56 11.45
C LYS A 54 2.65 -1.44 10.11
N LEU A 55 2.93 -0.40 9.34
CA LEU A 55 2.31 -0.13 8.03
C LEU A 55 3.21 -0.54 6.86
N GLU A 56 4.46 -0.90 7.14
CA GLU A 56 5.45 -1.36 6.20
C GLU A 56 5.04 -2.67 5.51
N ILE A 57 5.29 -2.75 4.20
CA ILE A 57 5.11 -3.93 3.36
C ILE A 57 6.30 -4.11 2.42
N GLY A 58 6.55 -5.34 2.00
CA GLY A 58 7.57 -5.64 0.98
C GLY A 58 9.03 -5.45 1.41
N GLY A 59 9.29 -5.23 2.70
CA GLY A 59 10.63 -4.93 3.21
C GLY A 59 11.17 -3.57 2.75
N VAL A 60 10.27 -2.66 2.33
CA VAL A 60 10.61 -1.29 1.97
C VAL A 60 10.41 -0.43 3.21
N PRO A 61 11.46 0.20 3.76
CA PRO A 61 11.34 0.99 4.99
C PRO A 61 10.34 2.13 4.89
N PHE A 62 9.38 2.20 5.81
CA PHE A 62 8.48 3.34 5.90
C PHE A 62 9.11 4.46 6.75
N VAL A 63 9.86 5.33 6.07
CA VAL A 63 10.45 6.54 6.67
C VAL A 63 9.37 7.59 6.93
N SER A 64 9.25 8.01 8.19
CA SER A 64 8.28 9.00 8.67
C SER A 64 8.99 9.95 9.65
N ASN A 65 8.62 11.23 9.65
CA ASN A 65 9.17 12.19 10.61
C ASN A 65 8.58 12.00 12.01
N ASN A 66 7.43 11.33 12.10
CA ASN A 66 6.72 11.04 13.34
C ASN A 66 6.57 9.53 13.56
N ILE A 67 6.40 9.10 14.82
CA ILE A 67 6.13 7.68 15.16
C ILE A 67 4.92 7.14 14.38
N LYS A 68 3.88 7.97 14.22
CA LYS A 68 2.67 7.66 13.47
C LYS A 68 2.65 8.51 12.20
N PRO A 69 2.64 7.91 11.00
CA PRO A 69 2.72 8.67 9.77
C PRO A 69 1.41 9.41 9.49
N THR A 70 1.55 10.49 8.74
CA THR A 70 0.43 11.23 8.17
C THR A 70 -0.09 10.57 6.90
N ARG A 71 -1.29 10.97 6.47
CA ARG A 71 -1.84 10.57 5.16
C ARG A 71 -0.84 10.83 4.02
N ALA A 72 -0.19 11.99 4.00
CA ALA A 72 0.74 12.37 2.94
C ALA A 72 1.97 11.44 2.89
N GLU A 73 2.55 11.15 4.06
CA GLU A 73 3.67 10.21 4.19
C GLU A 73 3.28 8.80 3.72
N SER A 74 2.07 8.32 4.06
CA SER A 74 1.59 7.03 3.57
C SER A 74 1.35 6.99 2.06
N LEU A 75 0.83 8.07 1.47
CA LEU A 75 0.65 8.14 0.02
C LEU A 75 1.98 8.07 -0.72
N GLU A 76 3.01 8.74 -0.20
CA GLU A 76 4.35 8.68 -0.78
C GLU A 76 4.97 7.29 -0.60
N TYR A 77 4.83 6.70 0.58
CA TYR A 77 5.33 5.37 0.88
C TYR A 77 4.82 4.31 -0.09
N TYR A 78 3.50 4.18 -0.24
CA TYR A 78 2.92 3.11 -1.07
C TYR A 78 3.17 3.30 -2.57
N ARG A 79 3.57 4.49 -3.03
CA ARG A 79 4.00 4.69 -4.44
C ARG A 79 5.37 4.10 -4.76
N ARG A 80 6.19 3.82 -3.73
CA ARG A 80 7.56 3.32 -3.86
C ARG A 80 7.65 1.80 -3.72
N VAL A 81 6.55 1.16 -3.29
CA VAL A 81 6.40 -0.29 -3.15
C VAL A 81 5.89 -0.89 -4.45
#